data_AF-A0A7S3AUQ1-F1
#
_entry.id   AF-A0A7S3AUQ1-F1
#
_cell.length_a   1.000
_cell.length_b   1.000
_cell.length_c   1.000
_cell.angle_alpha   90.00
_cell.angle_beta   90.00
_cell.angle_gamma   90.00
#
_symmetry.space_group_name_H-M   'P 1'
#
loop_
_entity.id
_entity.type
_entity.pdbx_description
1 polymer ?
#
loop_
_entity_poly.entity_id
_entity_poly.type
_entity_poly.pdbx_seq_one_letter_code
_entity_poly.pdbx_strand_id
1 'polypeptide(L)'
;DVAAVGLAKVSQDLSAEHEVAAAAALGTLPPLIELLRDGRAAAQEGAAVALARIAPMAKENKVAIAVAGGIVPLVQLSGEGSLTGKQKAAFLLWFLASHPDNQKPIVEAGGIAPLV
;
A
#
# COMPACT_ATOMS: atom_id res chain seq x y z
N ASP A 1 -3.90 -21.63 -4.89
CA ASP A 1 -3.07 -20.52 -4.41
C ASP A 1 -3.80 -19.83 -3.26
N VAL A 2 -3.33 -20.07 -2.04
CA VAL A 2 -4.05 -19.72 -0.79
C VAL A 2 -3.92 -18.23 -0.46
N ALA A 3 -2.92 -17.55 -1.02
CA ALA A 3 -2.66 -16.12 -0.79
C ALA A 3 -3.74 -15.23 -1.43
N ALA A 4 -4.24 -15.60 -2.61
CA ALA A 4 -5.30 -14.86 -3.30
C ALA A 4 -6.66 -14.94 -2.58
N VAL A 5 -6.94 -16.05 -1.89
CA VAL A 5 -8.19 -16.25 -1.13
C VAL A 5 -8.20 -15.41 0.15
N GLY A 6 -7.04 -15.20 0.79
CA GLY A 6 -6.92 -14.33 1.96
C GLY A 6 -7.24 -12.85 1.66
N LEU A 7 -6.79 -12.35 0.51
CA LEU A 7 -7.00 -10.95 0.09
C LEU A 7 -8.48 -10.62 -0.19
N ALA A 8 -9.24 -11.57 -0.74
CA ALA A 8 -10.67 -11.39 -0.99
C ALA A 8 -11.49 -11.26 0.31
N LYS A 9 -11.06 -11.97 1.37
CA LYS A 9 -11.72 -11.91 2.68
C LYS A 9 -11.44 -10.59 3.42
N VAL A 10 -10.18 -10.14 3.41
CA VAL A 10 -9.80 -8.80 3.92
C VAL A 10 -10.58 -7.68 3.21
N SER A 11 -10.87 -7.87 1.93
CA SER A 11 -11.68 -6.93 1.15
C SER A 11 -13.15 -6.86 1.57
N GLN A 12 -13.76 -7.96 2.05
CA GLN A 12 -15.19 -8.00 2.40
C GLN A 12 -15.48 -7.53 3.84
N ASP A 13 -14.53 -7.67 4.76
CA ASP A 13 -14.73 -7.33 6.18
C ASP A 13 -14.61 -5.82 6.50
N LEU A 14 -14.23 -4.98 5.53
CA LEU A 14 -13.90 -3.56 5.73
C LEU A 14 -15.11 -2.60 5.89
N SER A 15 -16.36 -3.07 5.95
CA SER A 15 -17.54 -2.18 5.87
C SER A 15 -18.14 -1.70 7.20
N ALA A 16 -17.57 -2.03 8.37
CA ALA A 16 -18.29 -1.77 9.64
C ALA A 16 -17.57 -0.94 10.73
N GLU A 17 -16.24 -0.76 10.73
CA GLU A 17 -15.56 -0.35 11.99
C GLU A 17 -14.35 0.57 11.76
N HIS A 18 -14.53 1.88 11.57
CA HIS A 18 -13.40 2.78 11.25
C HIS A 18 -12.29 2.84 12.34
N GLU A 19 -12.60 2.62 13.62
CA GLU A 19 -11.60 2.60 14.70
C GLU A 19 -10.95 1.22 14.90
N VAL A 20 -11.73 0.14 14.87
CA VAL A 20 -11.20 -1.24 14.97
C VAL A 20 -10.38 -1.59 13.73
N ALA A 21 -10.76 -1.08 12.56
CA ALA A 21 -10.04 -1.28 11.32
C ALA A 21 -8.69 -0.57 11.26
N ALA A 22 -8.47 0.53 12.00
CA ALA A 22 -7.16 1.16 12.11
C ALA A 22 -6.18 0.31 12.94
N ALA A 23 -6.65 -0.30 14.03
CA ALA A 23 -5.87 -1.25 14.82
C ALA A 23 -5.59 -2.56 14.05
N ALA A 24 -6.60 -3.07 13.33
CA ALA A 24 -6.43 -4.21 12.43
C ALA A 24 -5.53 -3.88 11.23
N ALA A 25 -5.56 -2.63 10.73
CA ALA A 25 -4.67 -2.16 9.68
C ALA A 25 -3.21 -2.30 10.09
N LEU A 26 -2.81 -1.85 11.29
CA LEU A 26 -1.43 -1.97 11.76
C LEU A 26 -0.95 -3.43 11.87
N GLY A 27 -1.82 -4.35 12.31
CA GLY A 27 -1.51 -5.79 12.31
C GLY A 27 -1.45 -6.42 10.91
N THR A 28 -2.10 -5.81 9.93
CA THR A 28 -2.13 -6.28 8.53
C THR A 28 -1.12 -5.60 7.62
N LEU A 29 -0.53 -4.46 8.03
CA LEU A 29 0.48 -3.76 7.24
C LEU A 29 1.72 -4.63 6.97
N PRO A 30 2.40 -5.26 7.95
CA PRO A 30 3.63 -5.99 7.66
C PRO A 30 3.46 -7.12 6.63
N PRO A 31 2.44 -8.00 6.72
CA PRO A 31 2.19 -9.01 5.68
C PRO A 31 1.88 -8.40 4.31
N LEU A 32 1.15 -7.29 4.24
CA LEU A 32 0.86 -6.62 2.97
C LEU A 32 2.11 -5.98 2.37
N ILE A 33 3.00 -5.39 3.18
CA ILE A 33 4.26 -4.85 2.70
C ILE A 33 5.19 -5.97 2.20
N GLU A 34 5.20 -7.12 2.89
CA GLU A 34 5.96 -8.29 2.44
C GLU A 34 5.44 -8.82 1.10
N LEU A 35 4.12 -8.97 0.94
CA LEU A 35 3.51 -9.34 -0.35
C LEU A 35 3.77 -8.31 -1.45
N LEU A 36 3.82 -7.03 -1.11
CA LEU A 36 4.13 -5.97 -2.06
C LEU A 36 5.59 -6.04 -2.53
N ARG A 37 6.51 -6.40 -1.64
CA ARG A 37 7.95 -6.51 -1.91
C ARG A 37 8.31 -7.78 -2.67
N ASP A 38 7.87 -8.92 -2.14
CA ASP A 38 8.38 -10.25 -2.52
C ASP A 38 7.33 -11.11 -3.25
N GLY A 39 6.10 -10.61 -3.38
CA GLY A 39 5.02 -11.31 -4.06
C GLY A 39 5.20 -11.38 -5.57
N ARG A 40 4.54 -12.36 -6.19
CA ARG A 40 4.32 -12.39 -7.64
C ARG A 40 3.40 -11.23 -8.08
N ALA A 41 3.43 -10.85 -9.36
CA ALA A 41 2.70 -9.69 -9.90
C ALA A 41 1.25 -9.52 -9.37
N ALA A 42 0.43 -10.57 -9.38
CA ALA A 42 -0.95 -10.46 -8.88
C ALA A 42 -1.06 -10.27 -7.35
N ALA A 43 -0.11 -10.80 -6.58
CA ALA A 43 -0.04 -10.59 -5.14
C ALA A 43 0.42 -9.17 -4.81
N GLN A 44 1.40 -8.63 -5.55
CA GLN A 44 1.83 -7.23 -5.41
C GLN A 44 0.70 -6.27 -5.76
N GLU A 45 -0.04 -6.52 -6.85
CA GLU A 45 -1.22 -5.75 -7.22
C GLU A 45 -2.30 -5.83 -6.12
N GLY A 46 -2.61 -7.03 -5.63
CA GLY A 46 -3.58 -7.23 -4.56
C GLY A 46 -3.19 -6.52 -3.26
N ALA A 47 -1.90 -6.54 -2.90
CA ALA A 47 -1.37 -5.82 -1.76
C ALA A 47 -1.50 -4.31 -1.94
N ALA A 48 -1.16 -3.77 -3.11
CA ALA A 48 -1.32 -2.34 -3.41
C ALA A 48 -2.80 -1.91 -3.36
N VAL A 49 -3.73 -2.73 -3.85
CA VAL A 49 -5.18 -2.48 -3.76
C VAL A 49 -5.63 -2.46 -2.30
N ALA A 50 -5.20 -3.41 -1.48
CA ALA A 50 -5.55 -3.46 -0.06
C ALA A 50 -5.00 -2.23 0.69
N LEU A 51 -3.73 -1.90 0.49
CA LEU A 51 -3.10 -0.72 1.09
C LEU A 51 -3.77 0.58 0.67
N ALA A 52 -4.19 0.71 -0.59
CA ALA A 52 -4.94 1.87 -1.08
C ALA A 52 -6.33 2.03 -0.43
N ARG A 53 -6.89 0.95 0.12
CA ARG A 53 -8.15 0.98 0.89
C ARG A 53 -7.91 1.25 2.37
N ILE A 54 -6.79 0.78 2.91
CA ILE A 54 -6.39 0.94 4.31
C ILE A 54 -5.89 2.37 4.60
N ALA A 55 -5.08 2.93 3.70
CA ALA A 55 -4.43 4.23 3.92
C ALA A 55 -5.42 5.37 4.25
N PRO A 56 -6.61 5.47 3.63
CA PRO A 56 -7.58 6.52 3.95
C PRO A 56 -8.38 6.31 5.25
N MET A 57 -8.31 5.12 5.87
CA MET A 57 -9.14 4.78 7.03
C MET A 57 -8.75 5.54 8.31
N ALA A 58 -7.46 5.90 8.43
CA ALA A 58 -6.93 6.68 9.54
C ALA A 58 -5.78 7.56 9.05
N LYS A 59 -5.59 8.74 9.66
CA LYS A 59 -4.53 9.67 9.23
C LYS A 59 -3.14 9.08 9.45
N GLU A 60 -3.01 8.32 10.53
CA GLU A 60 -1.80 7.67 11.02
C GLU A 60 -1.33 6.56 10.06
N ASN A 61 -2.24 5.95 9.29
CA ASN A 61 -1.92 4.88 8.36
C ASN A 61 -0.94 5.34 7.27
N LYS A 62 -0.96 6.62 6.90
CA LYS A 62 0.00 7.17 5.92
C LYS A 62 1.44 7.02 6.41
N VAL A 63 1.70 7.40 7.65
CA VAL A 63 3.04 7.31 8.25
C VAL A 63 3.35 5.86 8.58
N ALA A 64 2.37 5.09 9.07
CA ALA A 64 2.57 3.67 9.39
C ALA A 64 2.98 2.83 8.17
N ILE A 65 2.37 3.06 7.00
CA ILE A 65 2.76 2.38 5.75
C ILE A 65 4.21 2.73 5.36
N ALA A 66 4.60 3.99 5.51
CA ALA A 66 5.96 4.43 5.24
C ALA A 66 6.97 3.79 6.20
N VAL A 67 6.69 3.84 7.51
CA VAL A 67 7.53 3.24 8.57
C VAL A 67 7.63 1.72 8.41
N ALA A 68 6.56 1.05 7.98
CA ALA A 68 6.57 -0.37 7.66
C ALA A 68 7.41 -0.72 6.41
N GLY A 69 7.97 0.28 5.72
CA GLY A 69 8.84 0.07 4.56
C GLY A 69 8.10 -0.07 3.23
N GLY A 70 6.88 0.46 3.13
CA GLY A 70 6.06 0.35 1.92
C GLY A 70 6.49 1.25 0.75
N ILE A 71 7.26 2.32 0.99
CA ILE A 71 7.57 3.31 -0.05
C ILE A 71 8.36 2.71 -1.22
N VAL A 72 9.48 2.02 -0.95
CA VAL A 72 10.35 1.49 -2.01
C VAL A 72 9.61 0.47 -2.90
N PRO A 73 8.90 -0.54 -2.36
CA PRO A 73 8.10 -1.45 -3.18
C PRO A 73 7.01 -0.75 -3.99
N LEU A 74 6.40 0.32 -3.47
CA LEU A 74 5.41 1.10 -4.22
C LEU A 74 6.04 1.85 -5.40
N VAL A 75 7.23 2.43 -5.23
CA VAL A 75 7.97 3.09 -6.32
C VAL A 75 8.35 2.09 -7.41
N GLN A 76 8.78 0.89 -7.03
CA GLN A 76 9.07 -0.18 -8.00
C GLN A 76 7.81 -0.60 -8.74
N LEU A 77 6.72 -0.86 -8.02
CA LEU A 77 5.46 -1.30 -8.62
C LEU A 77 4.85 -0.23 -9.55
N SER A 78 5.04 1.06 -9.27
CA SER A 78 4.58 2.13 -10.16
C SER A 78 5.34 2.18 -11.49
N GLY A 79 6.59 1.73 -11.52
CA GLY A 79 7.39 1.61 -12.75
C GLY A 79 7.23 0.29 -13.51
N GLU A 80 7.07 -0.83 -12.80
CA GLU A 80 7.25 -2.18 -13.35
C GLU A 80 5.99 -3.07 -13.26
N GLY A 81 4.94 -2.62 -12.57
CA GLY A 81 3.74 -3.41 -12.34
C GLY A 81 2.82 -3.63 -13.54
N SER A 82 1.75 -4.39 -13.33
CA SER A 82 0.59 -4.41 -14.24
C SER A 82 -0.02 -3.01 -14.36
N LEU A 83 -0.88 -2.76 -15.36
CA LEU A 83 -1.57 -1.47 -15.48
C LEU A 83 -2.28 -1.06 -14.18
N THR A 84 -3.01 -2.00 -13.56
CA THR A 84 -3.68 -1.78 -12.28
C THR A 84 -2.69 -1.57 -11.14
N GLY A 85 -1.64 -2.39 -11.06
CA GLY A 85 -0.57 -2.26 -10.06
C GLY A 85 0.09 -0.89 -10.11
N LYS A 86 0.44 -0.41 -11.32
CA LYS A 86 1.02 0.91 -11.54
C LYS A 86 0.10 2.03 -11.07
N GLN A 87 -1.17 1.99 -11.50
CA GLN A 87 -2.16 2.99 -11.12
C GLN A 87 -2.39 3.05 -9.61
N LYS A 88 -2.50 1.88 -8.94
CA LYS A 88 -2.71 1.82 -7.49
C LYS A 88 -1.48 2.23 -6.70
N ALA A 89 -0.29 1.85 -7.14
CA ALA A 89 0.96 2.29 -6.55
C ALA A 89 1.14 3.80 -6.67
N ALA A 90 0.89 4.36 -7.85
CA ALA A 90 0.95 5.80 -8.08
C ALA A 90 -0.06 6.58 -7.22
N PHE A 91 -1.31 6.12 -7.17
CA PHE A 91 -2.32 6.70 -6.28
C PHE A 91 -1.88 6.68 -4.82
N LEU A 92 -1.34 5.55 -4.36
CA LEU A 92 -0.92 5.41 -2.97
C LEU A 92 0.28 6.31 -2.66
N LEU A 93 1.29 6.38 -3.53
CA LEU A 93 2.41 7.32 -3.38
C LEU A 93 1.95 8.77 -3.29
N TRP A 94 1.03 9.20 -4.17
CA TRP A 94 0.41 10.52 -4.11
C TRP A 94 -0.32 10.75 -2.78
N PHE A 95 -1.11 9.76 -2.33
CA PHE A 95 -1.87 9.86 -1.09
C PHE A 95 -0.94 9.92 0.14
N LEU A 96 0.15 9.14 0.16
CA LEU A 96 1.16 9.17 1.22
C LEU A 96 1.91 10.50 1.25
N ALA A 97 2.26 11.07 0.09
CA ALA A 97 2.95 12.36 -0.03
C ALA A 97 2.14 13.56 0.48
N SER A 98 0.82 13.41 0.65
CA SER A 98 -0.01 14.41 1.33
C SER A 98 0.29 14.55 2.83
N HIS A 99 1.09 13.65 3.41
CA HIS A 99 1.66 13.81 4.75
C HIS A 99 3.12 14.29 4.64
N PRO A 100 3.51 15.40 5.30
CA PRO A 100 4.87 15.97 5.20
C PRO A 100 6.00 14.97 5.48
N ASP A 101 5.85 14.13 6.51
CA ASP A 101 6.86 13.14 6.91
C ASP A 101 7.19 12.12 5.82
N ASN A 102 6.29 11.91 4.86
CA ASN A 102 6.48 10.94 3.78
C ASN A 102 7.11 11.57 2.53
N GLN A 103 7.12 12.89 2.39
CA GLN A 103 7.57 13.55 1.16
C GLN A 103 9.04 13.28 0.87
N LYS A 104 9.92 13.55 1.84
CA LYS A 104 11.37 13.30 1.70
C LYS A 104 11.68 11.81 1.44
N PRO A 105 11.15 10.85 2.22
CA PRO A 105 11.31 9.43 1.93
C PRO A 105 10.86 9.01 0.52
N ILE A 106 9.75 9.55 0.01
CA ILE A 106 9.28 9.25 -1.36
C ILE A 106 10.25 9.77 -2.41
N VAL A 107 10.79 10.98 -2.22
CA VAL A 107 11.79 11.56 -3.13
C VAL A 107 13.08 10.75 -3.10
N GLU A 108 13.58 10.42 -1.92
CA GLU A 108 14.82 9.63 -1.75
C GLU A 108 14.69 8.21 -2.32
N ALA A 109 13.48 7.63 -2.31
CA ALA A 109 13.20 6.36 -2.97
C ALA A 109 13.07 6.45 -4.50
N GLY A 110 13.17 7.65 -5.10
CA GLY A 110 13.05 7.86 -6.54
C GLY A 110 11.61 7.95 -7.05
N GLY A 111 10.63 8.24 -6.17
CA GLY A 111 9.21 8.22 -6.50
C GLY A 111 8.74 9.29 -7.50
N ILE A 112 9.57 10.26 -7.87
CA ILE A 112 9.21 11.29 -8.87
C ILE A 112 9.19 10.70 -10.28
N ALA A 113 10.23 9.97 -10.67
CA ALA A 113 10.42 9.55 -12.06
C ALA A 113 9.31 8.63 -12.60
N PRO A 114 8.78 7.65 -11.83
CA PRO A 114 7.66 6.84 -12.29
C PRO A 114 6.31 7.57 -12.38
N LEU A 115 6.21 8.81 -11.89
CA LEU A 115 4.96 9.58 -11.81
C LEU A 115 4.88 10.74 -12.82
N VAL A 116 5.90 10.97 -13.65
CA VAL A 116 5.98 12.06 -14.64
C VAL A 116 6.06 11.55 -16.08
#